data_AF-A0A453NWY9-F1
#
_entry.id   AF-A0A453NWY9-F1
#
_cell.length_a   1.000
_cell.length_b   1.000
_cell.length_c   1.000
_cell.angle_alpha   90.00
_cell.angle_beta   90.00
_cell.angle_gamma   90.00
#
_symmetry.space_group_name_H-M   'P 1'
#
loop_
_entity.id
_entity.type
_entity.pdbx_description
1 polymer ?
#
loop_
_entity_poly.entity_id
_entity_poly.type
_entity_poly.pdbx_seq_one_letter_code
_entity_poly.pdbx_strand_id
1 'polypeptide(L)' 'VDYSFPEYLLFCYHWNMILCHLCYAQKCVKRIEGDETGQKHCTGQYFDYWKCIDKHVAEKLFDSLK' A
#
# COMPACT_ATOMS: atom_id res chain seq x y z
N VAL A 1 -2.37 -11.48 9.17
CA VAL A 1 -3.54 -10.59 9.34
C VAL A 1 -3.50 -10.16 10.78
N ASP A 2 -3.32 -8.87 11.04
CA ASP A 2 -3.65 -8.19 12.31
C ASP A 2 -3.13 -6.76 12.19
N TYR A 3 -4.04 -5.80 12.08
CA TYR A 3 -4.05 -4.57 12.88
C TYR A 3 -5.45 -3.95 12.72
N SER A 4 -6.11 -3.85 13.86
CA SER A 4 -7.48 -3.41 14.07
C SER A 4 -7.82 -2.10 13.36
N PHE A 5 -8.90 -2.14 12.58
CA PHE A 5 -9.88 -1.06 12.38
C PHE A 5 -10.12 -0.36 13.74
N PRO A 6 -9.52 0.82 14.04
CA PRO A 6 -10.17 2.10 13.74
C PRO A 6 -9.23 3.32 13.46
N GLU A 7 -7.90 3.23 13.64
CA GLU A 7 -6.98 4.36 13.40
C GLU A 7 -6.63 4.58 11.92
N TYR A 8 -6.83 3.55 11.09
CA TYR A 8 -6.49 3.55 9.67
C TYR A 8 -7.30 4.58 8.86
N LEU A 9 -8.57 4.78 9.24
CA LEU A 9 -9.43 5.78 8.63
C LEU A 9 -8.98 7.20 8.96
N LEU A 10 -8.62 7.50 10.22
CA LEU A 10 -8.17 8.82 10.65
C LEU A 10 -6.91 9.31 9.92
N PHE A 11 -5.96 8.41 9.63
CA PHE A 11 -4.76 8.76 8.85
C PHE A 11 -5.05 8.91 7.35
N CYS A 12 -5.92 8.09 6.76
CA CYS A 12 -6.29 8.23 5.35
C CYS A 12 -7.22 9.44 5.09
N TYR A 13 -8.01 9.93 6.07
CA TYR A 13 -8.89 11.09 5.86
C TYR A 13 -8.14 12.40 5.59
N HIS A 14 -6.87 12.49 6.01
CA HIS A 14 -6.06 13.71 5.86
C HIS A 14 -5.06 13.65 4.70
N TRP A 15 -4.89 12.50 4.04
CA TRP A 15 -3.89 12.29 2.99
C TRP A 15 -4.46 11.54 1.77
N ASN A 16 -3.92 11.78 0.58
CA ASN A 16 -4.31 11.05 -0.63
C ASN A 16 -4.21 9.52 -0.42
N MET A 17 -5.21 8.76 -0.88
CA MET A 17 -5.29 7.29 -0.76
C MET A 17 -4.00 6.58 -1.16
N ILE A 18 -3.32 7.03 -2.22
CA ILE A 18 -2.03 6.46 -2.67
C ILE A 18 -0.98 6.54 -1.56
N LEU A 19 -0.93 7.65 -0.83
CA LEU A 19 0.04 7.84 0.25
C LEU A 19 -0.28 6.96 1.46
N CYS A 20 -1.56 6.70 1.72
CA CYS A 20 -1.99 5.80 2.79
C CYS A 20 -1.48 4.37 2.54
N HIS A 21 -1.63 3.87 1.30
CA HIS A 21 -1.13 2.56 0.91
C HIS A 21 0.40 2.47 0.89
N LEU A 22 1.10 3.53 0.47
CA LEU A 22 2.57 3.57 0.49
C LEU A 22 3.13 3.46 1.92
N CYS A 23 2.56 4.21 2.86
CA CYS A 23 2.95 4.15 4.27
C CYS A 23 2.77 2.74 4.85
N TYR A 24 1.68 2.07 4.48
CA TYR A 24 1.39 0.71 4.93
C TYR A 24 2.37 -0.33 4.34
N ALA A 25 2.68 -0.22 3.04
CA ALA A 25 3.71 -1.05 2.41
C ALA A 25 5.07 -0.86 3.09
N GLN A 26 5.47 0.38 3.38
CA GLN A 26 6.72 0.67 4.08
C GLN A 26 6.76 0.13 5.53
N LYS A 27 5.65 0.23 6.28
CA LYS A 27 5.53 -0.39 7.61
C LYS A 27 5.68 -1.91 7.54
N CYS A 28 5.13 -2.52 6.49
CA CYS A 28 5.30 -3.95 6.27
C CYS A 28 6.76 -4.32 6.00
N VAL A 29 7.50 -3.53 5.19
CA VAL A 29 8.93 -3.75 4.94
C VAL A 29 9.74 -3.74 6.24
N LYS A 30 9.49 -2.76 7.11
CA LYS A 30 10.15 -2.69 8.43
C LYS A 30 9.83 -3.89 9.32
N ARG A 31 8.63 -4.48 9.20
CA ARG A 31 8.24 -5.69 9.94
C ARG A 31 9.04 -6.92 9.51
N ILE A 32 9.40 -7.01 8.23
CA ILE A 32 10.12 -8.16 7.67
C ILE A 32 11.64 -7.99 7.69
N GLU A 33 12.14 -6.79 8.00
CA GLU A 33 13.57 -6.44 7.99
C GLU A 33 14.42 -7.32 8.94
N GLY A 34 13.84 -7.79 10.04
CA GLY A 34 14.48 -8.70 10.99
C GLY A 34 14.01 -10.16 10.90
N ASP A 35 13.36 -10.56 9.82
CA ASP A 35 12.82 -11.92 9.70
C ASP A 35 13.82 -12.88 9.04
N GLU A 36 14.51 -13.69 9.84
CA GLU A 36 15.50 -14.68 9.36
C GLU A 36 14.84 -15.95 8.79
N THR A 37 13.56 -16.18 9.08
CA THR A 37 12.83 -17.40 8.69
C THR A 37 12.32 -17.38 7.25
N GLY A 38 12.27 -16.20 6.63
CA GLY A 38 11.70 -16.00 5.29
C GLY A 38 10.19 -16.24 5.17
N GLN A 39 9.47 -16.41 6.29
CA GLN A 39 8.04 -16.74 6.29
C GLN A 39 7.15 -15.50 6.24
N LYS A 40 7.65 -14.32 6.65
CA LYS A 40 6.86 -13.09 6.61
C LYS A 40 6.95 -12.46 5.22
N HIS A 41 5.79 -12.22 4.62
CA HIS A 41 5.68 -11.54 3.34
C HIS A 41 4.85 -10.26 3.42
N CYS A 42 5.13 -9.35 2.51
CA CYS A 42 4.39 -8.10 2.30
C CYS A 42 3.59 -8.10 1.00
N THR A 43 3.46 -9.25 0.34
CA THR A 43 2.87 -9.35 -1.00
C THR A 43 1.44 -8.81 -1.03
N GLY A 44 0.62 -9.09 -0.01
CA GLY A 44 -0.73 -8.51 0.10
C GLY A 44 -0.72 -6.98 0.17
N GLN A 45 0.17 -6.41 0.98
CA GLN A 45 0.34 -4.96 1.10
C GLN A 45 0.82 -4.30 -0.20
N TYR A 46 1.73 -4.96 -0.91
CA TYR A 46 2.19 -4.50 -2.21
C TYR A 46 1.09 -4.56 -3.27
N PHE A 47 0.27 -5.60 -3.29
CA PHE A 47 -0.87 -5.69 -4.21
C PHE A 47 -1.88 -4.57 -3.99
N ASP A 48 -2.21 -4.25 -2.74
CA ASP A 48 -3.15 -3.16 -2.44
C ASP A 48 -2.60 -1.79 -2.88
N TYR A 49 -1.30 -1.55 -2.67
CA TYR A 49 -0.63 -0.34 -3.12
C TYR A 49 -0.62 -0.21 -4.65
N TRP A 50 -0.22 -1.27 -5.36
CA TRP A 50 -0.17 -1.27 -6.81
C TRP A 50 -1.56 -1.13 -7.44
N LYS A 51 -2.57 -1.82 -6.89
CA LYS A 51 -3.96 -1.66 -7.35
C LYS A 51 -4.47 -0.22 -7.22
N CYS A 52 -4.07 0.48 -6.16
CA CYS A 52 -4.39 1.90 -6.00
C CYS A 52 -3.69 2.74 -7.07
N ILE A 53 -2.39 2.52 -7.32
CA ILE A 53 -1.65 3.22 -8.39
C ILE A 53 -2.29 2.97 -9.75
N ASP A 54 -2.52 1.71 -10.11
CA ASP A 54 -3.08 1.34 -11.42
C ASP A 54 -4.42 2.04 -11.65
N LYS A 55 -5.29 2.06 -10.63
CA LYS A 55 -6.58 2.77 -10.72
C LYS A 55 -6.43 4.26 -11.03
N HIS A 56 -5.43 4.93 -10.47
CA HIS A 56 -5.24 6.38 -10.63
C HIS A 56 -4.39 6.76 -11.85
N VAL A 57 -3.50 5.87 -12.27
CA VAL A 57 -2.56 6.12 -13.38
C VAL A 57 -3.15 5.63 -14.70
N ALA A 58 -3.98 4.59 -14.72
CA ALA A 58 -4.53 4.01 -15.94
C ALA A 58 -5.19 5.08 -16.84
N GLU A 59 -6.08 5.89 -16.30
CA GLU A 59 -6.80 6.91 -17.09
C GLU A 59 -5.83 7.88 -17.79
N LYS A 60 -4.87 8.44 -17.04
CA LYS A 60 -3.88 9.39 -17.57
C LYS A 60 -2.89 8.76 -18.54
N LEU A 61 -2.53 7.51 -18.27
CA LEU A 61 -1.57 6.76 -19.08
C LEU A 61 -2.19 6.45 -20.45
N PHE A 62 -3.43 5.93 -20.46
CA PHE A 62 -4.13 5.65 -21.72
C PHE A 62 -4.40 6.91 -22.54
N ASP A 63 -4.64 8.06 -21.89
CA ASP A 63 -4.77 9.34 -22.59
C ASP A 63 -3.46 9.79 -23.27
N SER A 64 -2.30 9.44 -22.69
CA SER A 64 -0.98 9.85 -23.17
C SER A 64 -0.38 8.93 -24.23
N LEU A 65 -0.96 7.74 -24.45
CA LEU A 65 -0.47 6.73 -25.40
C LEU A 65 -1.01 6.92 -26.84
N LYS A 66 -1.60 8.08 -27.13
CA LYS A 66 -2.29 8.36 -28.40
C LYS A 66 -1.41 9.07 -29.43
#